data_AF-A0A950SU51-F1
#
_entry.id   AF-A0A950SU51-F1
#
_cell.length_a   1.000
_cell.length_b   1.000
_cell.length_c   1.000
_cell.angle_alpha   90.00
_cell.angle_beta   90.00
_cell.angle_gamma   90.00
#
_symmetry.space_group_name_H-M   'P 1'
#
loop_
_entity.id
_entity.type
_entity.pdbx_description
1 polymer ?
#
loop_
_entity_poly.entity_id
_entity_poly.type
_entity_poly.pdbx_seq_one_letter_code
_entity_poly.pdbx_strand_id
1 'polypeptide(L)'
;MATDVEIERTLATLTATLNDQKAERFETERAQEIVTAALGGEASLTVDDGGGLHDESGARIAAVRRTGGGIWIAERHSDTAEDSQTAVPSEPRSP
;
A
#
# COMPACT_ATOMS: atom_id res chain seq x y z
N MET A 1 10.74 -3.36 -12.77
CA MET A 1 9.83 -2.40 -12.14
C MET A 1 8.42 -2.93 -12.13
N ALA A 2 7.82 -3.11 -10.95
CA ALA A 2 6.43 -3.53 -10.82
C ALA A 2 5.50 -2.45 -11.40
N THR A 3 4.52 -2.87 -12.18
CA THR A 3 3.50 -1.98 -12.77
C THR A 3 2.52 -1.50 -11.73
N ASP A 4 1.77 -0.45 -12.07
CA ASP A 4 0.77 0.13 -11.17
C ASP A 4 -0.26 -0.92 -10.69
N VAL A 5 -0.75 -1.72 -11.63
CA VAL A 5 -1.70 -2.82 -11.37
C VAL A 5 -1.10 -3.92 -10.48
N GLU A 6 0.18 -4.25 -10.65
CA GLU A 6 0.87 -5.25 -9.82
C GLU A 6 1.05 -4.76 -8.38
N ILE A 7 1.36 -3.47 -8.20
CA ILE A 7 1.46 -2.84 -6.89
C ILE A 7 0.09 -2.86 -6.19
N GLU A 8 -0.99 -2.45 -6.87
CA GLU A 8 -2.34 -2.47 -6.27
C GLU A 8 -2.78 -3.88 -5.88
N ARG A 9 -2.56 -4.87 -6.77
CA ARG A 9 -2.88 -6.27 -6.49
C ARG A 9 -2.07 -6.80 -5.31
N THR A 10 -0.80 -6.45 -5.23
CA THR A 10 0.09 -6.84 -4.15
C THR A 10 -0.38 -6.27 -2.82
N LEU A 11 -0.72 -4.98 -2.77
CA LEU A 11 -1.24 -4.32 -1.57
C LEU A 11 -2.59 -4.90 -1.11
N ALA A 12 -3.49 -5.17 -2.05
CA ALA A 12 -4.77 -5.83 -1.77
C ALA A 12 -4.56 -7.23 -1.18
N THR A 13 -3.64 -8.00 -1.76
CA THR A 13 -3.29 -9.35 -1.28
C THR A 13 -2.68 -9.29 0.12
N LEU A 14 -1.74 -8.37 0.35
CA LEU A 14 -1.07 -8.21 1.63
C LEU A 14 -2.06 -7.83 2.74
N THR A 15 -2.88 -6.80 2.53
CA THR A 15 -3.87 -6.37 3.53
C THR A 15 -4.95 -7.41 3.76
N ALA A 16 -5.46 -8.06 2.72
CA ALA A 16 -6.43 -9.15 2.88
C ALA A 16 -5.84 -10.30 3.70
N THR A 17 -4.61 -10.69 3.42
CA THR A 17 -3.91 -11.78 4.11
C THR A 17 -3.65 -11.45 5.58
N LEU A 18 -3.20 -10.23 5.90
CA LEU A 18 -2.98 -9.78 7.27
C LEU A 18 -4.29 -9.71 8.07
N ASN A 19 -5.38 -9.26 7.44
CA ASN A 19 -6.70 -9.19 8.06
C ASN A 19 -7.32 -10.57 8.28
N ASP A 20 -7.18 -11.49 7.32
CA ASP A 20 -7.68 -12.87 7.43
C ASP A 20 -6.98 -13.63 8.57
N GLN A 21 -5.66 -13.47 8.66
CA GLN A 21 -4.85 -14.02 9.76
C GLN A 21 -5.04 -13.26 11.09
N LYS A 22 -5.78 -12.15 11.10
CA LYS A 22 -5.96 -11.26 12.27
C LYS A 22 -4.62 -10.87 12.90
N ALA A 23 -3.62 -10.58 12.07
CA ALA A 23 -2.28 -10.25 12.54
C ALA A 23 -2.35 -9.04 13.50
N GLU A 24 -1.85 -9.20 14.71
CA GLU A 24 -1.85 -8.11 15.70
C GLU A 24 -0.64 -7.19 15.55
N ARG A 25 0.43 -7.70 14.95
CA ARG A 25 1.71 -7.03 14.70
C ARG A 25 2.08 -7.12 13.24
N PHE A 26 2.87 -6.16 12.78
CA PHE A 26 3.49 -6.22 11.46
C PHE A 26 4.75 -7.07 11.55
N GLU A 27 4.82 -8.12 10.74
CA GLU A 27 5.99 -9.00 10.64
C GLU A 27 6.60 -8.83 9.25
N THR A 28 7.73 -8.14 9.18
CA THR A 28 8.37 -7.71 7.93
C THR A 28 8.71 -8.88 7.02
N GLU A 29 9.31 -9.94 7.58
CA GLU A 29 9.65 -11.15 6.82
C GLU A 29 8.40 -11.79 6.21
N ARG A 30 7.33 -11.91 6.99
CA ARG A 30 6.06 -12.48 6.54
C ARG A 30 5.40 -11.61 5.47
N ALA A 31 5.43 -10.29 5.65
CA ALA A 31 4.91 -9.34 4.68
C ALA A 31 5.70 -9.41 3.37
N GLN A 32 7.03 -9.52 3.44
CA GLN A 32 7.90 -9.70 2.27
C GLN A 32 7.58 -10.98 1.51
N GLU A 33 7.35 -12.10 2.20
CA GLU A 33 6.93 -13.35 1.55
C GLU A 33 5.62 -13.18 0.78
N ILE A 34 4.62 -12.54 1.38
CA ILE A 34 3.31 -12.31 0.74
C ILE A 34 3.46 -11.42 -0.49
N VAL A 35 4.26 -10.35 -0.39
CA VAL A 35 4.57 -9.44 -1.50
C VAL A 35 5.25 -10.19 -2.64
N THR A 36 6.28 -10.99 -2.32
CA THR A 36 7.03 -11.76 -3.31
C THR A 36 6.13 -12.80 -3.99
N ALA A 37 5.26 -13.48 -3.23
CA ALA A 37 4.30 -14.43 -3.78
C ALA A 37 3.26 -13.76 -4.68
N ALA A 38 2.78 -12.56 -4.32
CA ALA A 38 1.82 -11.80 -5.12
C ALA A 38 2.40 -11.32 -6.47
N LEU A 39 3.72 -11.09 -6.51
CA LEU A 39 4.48 -10.76 -7.73
C LEU A 39 4.96 -12.00 -8.51
N GLY A 40 4.39 -13.19 -8.24
CA GLY A 40 4.77 -14.40 -8.97
C GLY A 40 6.15 -14.95 -8.62
N GLY A 41 6.73 -14.54 -7.48
CA GLY A 41 8.05 -14.97 -7.02
C GLY A 41 9.17 -13.96 -7.28
N GLU A 42 8.88 -12.83 -7.92
CA GLU A 42 9.87 -11.78 -8.20
C GLU A 42 9.96 -10.79 -7.04
N ALA A 43 11.17 -10.63 -6.48
CA ALA A 43 11.47 -9.68 -5.40
C ALA A 43 11.64 -8.23 -5.92
N SER A 44 10.69 -7.76 -6.74
CA SER A 44 10.73 -6.40 -7.31
C SER A 44 10.32 -5.31 -6.32
N LEU A 45 9.73 -5.69 -5.17
CA LEU A 45 9.33 -4.79 -4.09
C LEU A 45 9.91 -5.27 -2.76
N THR A 46 10.33 -4.33 -1.92
CA THR A 46 10.87 -4.59 -0.58
C THR A 46 9.98 -3.98 0.49
N VAL A 47 9.79 -4.68 1.61
CA VAL A 47 9.01 -4.22 2.76
C VAL A 47 9.94 -3.82 3.90
N ASP A 48 9.70 -2.66 4.53
CA ASP A 48 10.41 -2.22 5.74
C ASP A 48 9.61 -2.47 7.03
N ASP A 49 10.29 -2.39 8.18
CA ASP A 49 9.70 -2.65 9.51
C ASP A 49 8.56 -1.70 9.90
N GLY A 50 8.49 -0.53 9.28
CA GLY A 50 7.40 0.44 9.41
C GLY A 50 6.24 0.18 8.45
N GLY A 51 6.26 -0.92 7.70
CA GLY A 51 5.22 -1.32 6.75
C GLY A 51 5.23 -0.55 5.44
N GLY A 52 6.28 0.20 5.11
CA GLY A 52 6.45 0.76 3.78
C GLY A 52 6.84 -0.29 2.76
N LEU A 53 6.40 -0.05 1.53
CA LEU A 53 6.83 -0.79 0.34
C LEU A 53 7.72 0.12 -0.49
N HIS A 54 8.86 -0.42 -0.87
CA HIS A 54 9.89 0.24 -1.66
C HIS A 54 10.06 -0.48 -3.00
N ASP A 55 10.29 0.28 -4.06
CA ASP A 55 10.65 -0.26 -5.36
C ASP A 55 12.15 -0.58 -5.46
N GLU A 56 12.58 -1.04 -6.64
CA GLU A 56 13.98 -1.37 -6.94
C GLU A 56 14.95 -0.18 -6.82
N SER A 57 14.45 1.05 -6.89
CA SER A 57 15.24 2.27 -6.69
C SER A 57 15.39 2.63 -5.21
N GLY A 58 14.65 1.95 -4.34
CA GLY A 58 14.55 2.26 -2.92
C GLY A 58 13.52 3.37 -2.61
N ALA A 59 12.78 3.86 -3.61
CA ALA A 59 11.73 4.84 -3.41
C ALA A 59 10.53 4.19 -2.72
N ARG A 60 9.98 4.86 -1.69
CA ARG A 60 8.79 4.37 -0.99
C ARG A 60 7.55 4.69 -1.82
N ILE A 61 6.87 3.66 -2.29
CA ILE A 61 5.71 3.75 -3.19
C ILE A 61 4.38 3.45 -2.50
N ALA A 62 4.42 2.82 -1.32
CA ALA A 62 3.22 2.55 -0.53
C ALA A 62 3.54 2.34 0.95
N ALA A 63 2.49 2.29 1.77
CA ALA A 63 2.55 1.98 3.18
C ALA A 63 1.38 1.09 3.59
N VAL A 64 1.63 0.18 4.53
CA VAL A 64 0.64 -0.66 5.18
C VAL A 64 0.62 -0.32 6.64
N ARG A 65 -0.56 -0.04 7.18
CA ARG A 65 -0.73 0.30 8.60
C ARG A 65 -1.96 -0.33 9.20
N ARG A 66 -1.92 -0.54 10.51
CA ARG A 66 -3.06 -1.01 11.29
C ARG A 66 -3.84 0.19 11.83
N THR A 67 -5.15 0.19 11.59
CA THR A 67 -6.07 1.20 12.12
C THR A 67 -6.32 0.98 13.61
N GLY A 68 -6.88 1.99 14.30
CA GLY A 68 -7.31 1.85 15.70
C GLY A 68 -8.39 0.79 15.94
N GLY A 69 -9.10 0.37 14.88
CA GLY A 69 -10.06 -0.74 14.90
C GLY A 69 -9.44 -2.12 14.68
N GLY A 70 -8.11 -2.20 14.53
CA GLY A 70 -7.38 -3.46 14.37
C GLY A 70 -7.33 -4.01 12.96
N ILE A 71 -7.81 -3.26 11.97
CA ILE A 71 -7.81 -3.62 10.54
C ILE A 71 -6.57 -3.07 9.86
N TRP A 72 -5.92 -3.88 9.03
CA TRP A 72 -4.82 -3.49 8.16
C TRP A 72 -5.34 -2.84 6.89
N ILE A 73 -4.77 -1.68 6.56
CA ILE A 73 -5.05 -0.92 5.34
C ILE A 73 -3.74 -0.61 4.62
N ALA A 74 -3.83 -0.43 3.31
CA ALA A 74 -2.71 -0.01 2.47
C ALA A 74 -3.00 1.37 1.88
N GLU A 75 -1.98 2.21 1.81
CA GLU A 75 -2.01 3.54 1.24
C GLU A 75 -0.91 3.62 0.18
N ARG A 76 -1.31 3.86 -1.07
CA ARG A 76 -0.37 4.06 -2.17
C ARG A 76 0.10 5.51 -2.16
N HIS A 77 1.41 5.69 -2.24
CA HIS A 77 2.02 6.98 -2.51
C HIS A 77 2.14 7.10 -4.03
N SER A 78 1.10 7.64 -4.66
CA SER A 78 1.19 7.97 -6.08
C SER A 78 1.88 9.33 -6.21
N ASP A 79 2.96 9.43 -7.00
CA ASP A 79 3.45 10.72 -7.52
C ASP A 79 2.33 11.49 -8.26
N THR A 80 1.32 10.79 -8.77
CA THR A 80 0.12 11.37 -9.39
C THR A 80 -0.79 12.15 -8.41
N ALA A 81 -0.49 12.18 -7.11
CA ALA A 81 -1.21 13.03 -6.17
C ALA A 81 -0.90 14.54 -6.37
N GLU A 82 0.04 14.91 -7.23
CA GLU A 82 0.19 16.31 -7.70
C GLU A 82 -0.82 16.67 -8.82
N ASP A 83 -1.49 15.69 -9.46
CA ASP A 83 -2.47 15.94 -10.53
C ASP A 83 -3.93 15.74 -10.08
N SER A 84 -4.17 15.28 -8.84
CA SER A 84 -5.51 15.28 -8.25
C SER A 84 -5.78 16.58 -7.50
N GLN A 85 -5.78 17.70 -8.25
CA GLN A 85 -6.64 18.82 -7.92
C GLN A 85 -8.10 18.36 -8.07
N THR A 86 -8.58 17.58 -7.09
CA THR A 86 -10.03 17.48 -6.87
C THR A 86 -10.48 18.86 -6.43
N ALA A 87 -10.77 19.71 -7.41
CA ALA A 87 -11.45 20.96 -7.21
C ALA A 87 -12.77 20.61 -6.53
N VAL A 88 -12.83 20.80 -5.20
CA VAL A 88 -14.08 20.81 -4.47
C VAL A 88 -14.88 21.97 -5.06
N PRO A 89 -15.99 21.76 -5.79
CA PRO A 89 -16.78 22.89 -6.24
C PRO A 89 -17.37 23.51 -4.97
N SER A 90 -16.82 24.65 -4.56
CA SER A 90 -17.40 25.46 -3.50
C SER A 90 -18.74 25.96 -4.02
N GLU A 91 -19.83 25.48 -3.44
CA GLU A 91 -21.18 25.90 -3.80
C GLU A 91 -21.27 27.44 -3.80
N PRO A 92 -21.82 28.08 -4.84
CA PRO A 92 -21.99 29.52 -4.85
C PRO A 92 -23.04 29.89 -3.81
N ARG A 93 -22.60 30.56 -2.75
CA ARG A 93 -23.47 31.34 -1.86
C ARG A 93 -24.26 32.33 -2.73
N SER A 94 -25.55 32.07 -2.89
CA SER A 94 -26.47 33.00 -3.55
C SER A 94 -27.07 33.98 -2.52
N PRO A 95 -27.37 35.22 -2.94
CA PRO A 95 -27.65 36.39 -2.09
C PRO A 95 -28.99 36.36 -1.34
#